data_AF-A0A161G012-F1
#
_entry.id   AF-A0A161G012-F1
#
_cell.length_a   1.000
_cell.length_b   1.000
_cell.length_c   1.000
_cell.angle_alpha   90.00
_cell.angle_beta   90.00
_cell.angle_gamma   90.00
#
_symmetry.space_group_name_H-M   'P 1'
#
loop_
_entity.id
_entity.type
_entity.pdbx_description
1 polymer ?
#
loop_
_entity_poly.entity_id
_entity_poly.type
_entity_poly.pdbx_seq_one_letter_code
_entity_poly.pdbx_strand_id
1 'polypeptide(L)'
;MGCQGDALVQRICELYEKISSLESLKPSQDVDMLFTQLVLTCIPPSPIDVSKLCQGVQEIRSNLIRLCGEAEGLLENHFSTILGSYEHPLDHLDIFPYYSNYLKLSKLEFNILSQHFTHVPRKIAFVGSGPLPLTSIVLASYHLTKTSFDNYDIDASANSKALGLVSSDPDLSKRMVFHTTDIMDVTTALKDYEIVFLAALVGMDKMEKLKIIDHLAKYMAPGATLMLRSAHGARAFLYPVIDPCDDLRGFEVLSVFHPTDEVINSIVIARKYALPVQHSSPIDSQGLNAGAIILPSKCCELEAFNPLHKHGNMIEELAFEEQLS
;
A
#
# COMPACT_ATOMS: atom_id res chain seq x y z
N MET A 1 -6.26 -7.34 32.27
CA MET A 1 -5.76 -6.06 32.81
C MET A 1 -4.39 -5.70 32.22
N GLY A 2 -4.23 -5.67 30.88
CA GLY A 2 -2.93 -5.51 30.23
C GLY A 2 -2.72 -4.24 29.41
N CYS A 3 -3.73 -3.37 29.26
CA CYS A 3 -3.68 -2.22 28.34
C CYS A 3 -3.26 -0.88 28.98
N GLN A 4 -3.24 -0.77 30.32
CA GLN A 4 -3.01 0.52 30.99
C GLN A 4 -1.53 0.84 31.27
N GLY A 5 -0.59 -0.03 30.88
CA GLY A 5 0.83 0.12 31.19
C GLY A 5 1.76 0.41 30.01
N ASP A 6 1.24 0.40 28.77
CA ASP A 6 2.05 0.66 27.58
C ASP A 6 1.98 2.14 27.20
N ALA A 7 3.09 2.85 27.38
CA ALA A 7 3.22 4.27 27.08
C ALA A 7 2.88 4.60 25.61
N LEU A 8 3.16 3.67 24.68
CA LEU A 8 2.78 3.83 23.28
C LEU A 8 1.26 3.83 23.14
N VAL A 9 0.58 2.83 23.70
CA VAL A 9 -0.88 2.70 23.61
C VAL A 9 -1.56 3.91 24.24
N GLN A 10 -1.09 4.38 25.40
CA GLN A 10 -1.62 5.59 26.03
C GLN A 10 -1.49 6.80 25.10
N ARG A 11 -0.30 6.99 24.49
CA ARG A 11 -0.06 8.10 23.56
C ARG A 11 -0.96 8.03 22.33
N ILE A 12 -1.17 6.82 21.78
CA ILE A 12 -2.08 6.60 20.65
C ILE A 12 -3.52 6.94 21.03
N CYS A 13 -3.99 6.54 22.21
CA CYS A 13 -5.33 6.89 22.70
C CYS A 13 -5.48 8.42 22.85
N GLU A 14 -4.49 9.12 23.41
CA GLU A 14 -4.52 10.58 23.52
C GLU A 14 -4.59 11.29 22.17
N LEU A 15 -3.82 10.81 21.18
CA LEU A 15 -3.83 11.35 19.82
C LEU A 15 -5.15 11.06 19.12
N TYR A 16 -5.70 9.85 19.29
CA TYR A 16 -7.01 9.49 18.76
C TYR A 16 -8.11 10.43 19.26
N GLU A 17 -8.19 10.68 20.57
CA GLU A 17 -9.18 11.60 21.13
C GLU A 17 -9.08 13.00 20.50
N LYS A 18 -7.85 13.54 20.38
CA LYS A 18 -7.62 14.84 19.75
C LYS A 18 -8.02 14.86 18.28
N ILE A 19 -7.59 13.87 17.50
CA ILE A 19 -7.90 13.79 16.06
C ILE A 19 -9.42 13.62 15.87
N SER A 20 -10.06 12.77 16.66
CA SER A 20 -11.51 12.54 16.57
C SER A 20 -12.36 13.74 16.96
N SER A 21 -11.79 14.69 17.72
CA SER A 21 -12.44 15.94 18.11
C SER A 21 -12.32 17.07 17.08
N LEU A 22 -11.54 16.88 16.01
CA LEU A 22 -11.39 17.88 14.95
C LEU A 22 -12.68 18.02 14.15
N GLU A 23 -13.06 19.25 13.80
CA GLU A 23 -14.24 19.52 12.96
C GLU A 23 -14.05 19.09 11.51
N SER A 24 -12.79 19.00 11.06
CA SER A 24 -12.42 18.68 9.68
C SER A 24 -11.02 18.05 9.65
N LEU A 25 -10.83 17.07 8.77
CA LEU A 25 -9.53 16.43 8.50
C LEU A 25 -8.82 17.00 7.25
N LYS A 26 -9.34 18.08 6.67
CA LYS A 26 -8.67 18.77 5.55
C LYS A 26 -7.31 19.34 6.00
N PRO A 27 -6.33 19.43 5.09
CA PRO A 27 -5.00 19.97 5.40
C PRO A 27 -5.08 21.32 6.12
N SER A 28 -4.43 21.39 7.28
CA SER A 28 -4.35 22.57 8.14
C SER A 28 -3.25 22.32 9.17
N GLN A 29 -2.71 23.39 9.76
CA GLN A 29 -1.62 23.28 10.73
C GLN A 29 -1.92 22.30 11.88
N ASP A 30 -3.15 22.34 12.43
CA ASP A 30 -3.54 21.48 13.54
C ASP A 30 -3.67 20.00 13.13
N VAL A 31 -4.29 19.75 11.97
CA VAL A 31 -4.41 18.40 11.39
C VAL A 31 -3.02 17.84 11.10
N ASP A 32 -2.19 18.60 10.39
CA ASP A 32 -0.86 18.18 9.96
C ASP A 32 0.03 17.89 11.18
N MET A 33 -0.04 18.73 12.22
CA MET A 33 0.66 18.50 13.49
C MET A 33 0.24 17.19 14.16
N LEU A 34 -1.08 16.95 14.29
CA LEU A 34 -1.59 15.77 15.00
C LEU A 34 -1.27 14.47 14.26
N PHE A 35 -1.46 14.42 12.94
CA PHE A 35 -1.08 13.25 12.14
C PHE A 35 0.43 13.06 12.09
N THR A 36 1.23 14.13 12.03
CA THR A 36 2.69 14.02 12.15
C THR A 36 3.10 13.41 13.49
N GLN A 37 2.52 13.87 14.60
CA GLN A 37 2.77 13.28 15.92
C GLN A 37 2.37 11.80 15.97
N LEU A 38 1.25 11.44 15.35
CA LEU A 38 0.80 10.06 15.27
C LEU A 38 1.76 9.16 14.49
N VAL A 39 2.18 9.61 13.30
CA VAL A 39 3.15 8.89 12.47
C VAL A 39 4.48 8.72 13.21
N LEU A 40 5.02 9.81 13.77
CA LEU A 40 6.27 9.77 14.55
C LEU A 40 6.18 8.88 15.79
N THR A 41 4.99 8.74 16.38
CA THR A 41 4.75 7.81 17.50
C THR A 41 4.83 6.34 17.03
N CYS A 42 4.50 6.06 15.77
CA CYS A 42 4.44 4.69 15.22
C CYS A 42 5.73 4.23 14.51
N ILE A 43 6.65 5.15 14.19
CA ILE A 43 7.90 4.82 13.47
C ILE A 43 8.90 4.02 14.33
N PRO A 44 9.18 4.39 15.60
CA PRO A 44 10.18 3.68 16.40
C PRO A 44 9.85 2.19 16.56
N PRO A 45 10.87 1.31 16.60
CA PRO A 45 10.67 -0.10 16.90
C PRO A 45 9.93 -0.27 18.23
N SER A 46 8.88 -1.09 18.22
CA SER A 46 8.07 -1.35 19.40
C SER A 46 7.79 -2.85 19.51
N PRO A 47 7.90 -3.46 20.71
CA PRO A 47 7.57 -4.86 20.93
C PRO A 47 6.06 -5.13 20.96
N ILE A 48 5.24 -4.12 20.66
CA ILE A 48 3.78 -4.22 20.70
C ILE A 48 3.26 -5.30 19.74
N ASP A 49 2.46 -6.19 20.31
CA ASP A 49 1.69 -7.16 19.54
C ASP A 49 0.26 -6.66 19.43
N VAL A 50 -0.06 -6.05 18.29
CA VAL A 50 -1.39 -5.46 18.07
C VAL A 50 -2.52 -6.48 18.10
N SER A 51 -2.24 -7.79 17.92
CA SER A 51 -3.26 -8.84 18.03
C SER A 51 -3.73 -9.06 19.48
N LYS A 52 -2.88 -8.71 20.46
CA LYS A 52 -3.13 -8.91 21.90
C LYS A 52 -3.73 -7.68 22.59
N LEU A 53 -4.01 -6.62 21.83
CA LEU A 53 -4.66 -5.42 22.37
C LEU A 53 -6.07 -5.75 22.87
N CYS A 54 -6.46 -5.13 23.98
CA CYS A 54 -7.81 -5.24 24.49
C CYS A 54 -8.83 -4.63 23.53
N GLN A 55 -10.07 -5.10 23.62
CA GLN A 55 -11.17 -4.73 22.73
C GLN A 55 -11.31 -3.21 22.51
N GLY A 56 -11.26 -2.41 23.59
CA GLY A 56 -11.38 -0.95 23.46
C GLY A 56 -10.25 -0.30 22.65
N VAL A 57 -9.02 -0.83 22.75
CA VAL A 57 -7.88 -0.31 21.96
C VAL A 57 -7.95 -0.82 20.51
N GLN A 58 -8.49 -2.03 20.28
CA GLN A 58 -8.76 -2.51 18.92
C GLN A 58 -9.80 -1.62 18.21
N GLU A 59 -10.84 -1.18 18.92
CA GLU A 59 -11.84 -0.26 18.38
C GLU A 59 -11.24 1.11 18.05
N ILE A 60 -10.42 1.66 18.95
CA ILE A 60 -9.65 2.89 18.70
C ILE A 60 -8.77 2.72 17.45
N ARG A 61 -8.04 1.62 17.35
CA ARG A 61 -7.18 1.31 16.21
C ARG A 61 -7.98 1.28 14.90
N SER A 62 -9.10 0.57 14.85
CA SER A 62 -9.94 0.49 13.65
C SER A 62 -10.47 1.87 13.23
N ASN A 63 -10.90 2.69 14.20
CA ASN A 63 -11.33 4.06 13.93
C ASN A 63 -10.18 4.94 13.44
N LEU A 64 -9.01 4.82 14.06
CA LEU A 64 -7.83 5.61 13.72
C LEU A 64 -7.33 5.31 12.31
N ILE A 65 -7.34 4.05 11.89
CA ILE A 65 -7.02 3.65 10.51
C ILE A 65 -7.94 4.37 9.53
N ARG A 66 -9.26 4.38 9.79
CA ARG A 66 -10.23 5.11 8.94
C ARG A 66 -9.96 6.61 8.90
N LEU A 67 -9.65 7.23 10.04
CA LEU A 67 -9.29 8.65 10.11
C LEU A 67 -8.00 8.95 9.33
N CYS A 68 -7.00 8.07 9.37
CA CYS A 68 -5.79 8.20 8.56
C CYS A 68 -6.12 8.15 7.06
N GLY A 69 -6.94 7.19 6.62
CA GLY A 69 -7.34 7.09 5.21
C GLY A 69 -8.11 8.30 4.70
N GLU A 70 -9.02 8.84 5.51
CA GLU A 70 -9.76 10.06 5.16
C GLU A 70 -8.82 11.27 5.06
N ALA A 71 -7.94 11.47 6.05
CA ALA A 71 -6.98 12.57 6.06
C ALA A 71 -5.99 12.47 4.89
N GLU A 72 -5.45 11.28 4.61
CA GLU A 72 -4.56 11.02 3.47
C GLU A 72 -5.27 11.31 2.14
N GLY A 73 -6.50 10.84 1.96
CA GLY A 73 -7.27 11.12 0.75
C GLY A 73 -7.56 12.61 0.56
N LEU A 74 -7.87 13.35 1.64
CA LEU A 74 -8.06 14.81 1.59
C LEU A 74 -6.76 15.55 1.26
N LEU A 75 -5.63 15.09 1.80
CA LEU A 75 -4.30 15.64 1.52
C LEU A 75 -3.91 15.43 0.06
N GLU A 76 -4.05 14.21 -0.46
CA GLU A 76 -3.79 13.91 -1.87
C GLU A 76 -4.70 14.71 -2.80
N ASN A 77 -5.97 14.89 -2.43
CA ASN A 77 -6.93 15.70 -3.18
C ASN A 77 -6.54 17.19 -3.21
N HIS A 78 -6.08 17.73 -2.07
CA HIS A 78 -5.57 19.10 -1.98
C HIS A 78 -4.36 19.30 -2.89
N PHE A 79 -3.34 18.45 -2.78
CA PHE A 79 -2.12 18.59 -3.55
C PHE A 79 -2.29 18.28 -5.03
N SER A 80 -3.10 17.30 -5.41
CA SER A 80 -3.44 17.07 -6.83
C SER A 80 -4.14 18.27 -7.48
N THR A 81 -4.92 19.04 -6.71
CA THR A 81 -5.54 20.27 -7.21
C THR A 81 -4.50 21.36 -7.48
N ILE A 82 -3.54 21.53 -6.56
CA ILE A 82 -2.44 22.49 -6.73
C ILE A 82 -1.56 22.07 -7.90
N LEU A 83 -1.15 20.81 -7.93
CA LEU A 83 -0.30 20.26 -8.99
C LEU A 83 -0.96 20.38 -10.37
N GLY A 84 -2.25 20.09 -10.46
CA GLY A 84 -3.02 20.23 -11.70
C GLY A 84 -3.18 21.66 -12.22
N SER A 85 -2.76 22.68 -11.46
CA SER A 85 -2.72 24.08 -11.91
C SER A 85 -1.44 24.47 -12.66
N TYR A 86 -0.38 23.65 -12.58
CA TYR A 86 0.85 23.87 -13.33
C TYR A 86 0.73 23.35 -14.78
N GLU A 87 1.50 23.94 -15.70
CA GLU A 87 1.58 23.49 -17.10
C GLU A 87 2.21 22.09 -17.21
N HIS A 88 3.22 21.82 -16.38
CA HIS A 88 3.91 20.54 -16.27
C HIS A 88 3.85 20.02 -14.82
N PRO A 89 2.72 19.42 -14.39
CA PRO A 89 2.52 19.01 -12.99
C PRO A 89 3.60 18.08 -12.43
N LEU A 90 4.18 17.23 -13.30
CA LEU A 90 5.19 16.25 -12.89
C LEU A 90 6.53 16.87 -12.47
N ASP A 91 6.83 18.09 -12.91
CA ASP A 91 8.04 18.81 -12.52
C ASP A 91 7.96 19.41 -11.11
N HIS A 92 6.77 19.35 -10.48
CA HIS A 92 6.46 20.00 -9.21
C HIS A 92 6.02 19.02 -8.12
N LEU A 93 6.20 17.70 -8.32
CA LEU A 93 5.75 16.68 -7.35
C LEU A 93 6.40 16.83 -5.96
N ASP A 94 7.53 17.51 -5.87
CA ASP A 94 8.27 17.80 -4.64
C ASP A 94 7.50 18.69 -3.66
N ILE A 95 6.48 19.43 -4.11
CA ILE A 95 5.63 20.20 -3.19
C ILE A 95 4.79 19.31 -2.27
N PHE A 96 4.57 18.04 -2.65
CA PHE A 96 3.84 17.11 -1.81
C PHE A 96 4.73 16.64 -0.64
N PRO A 97 4.32 16.85 0.62
CA PRO A 97 5.20 16.64 1.78
C PRO A 97 5.82 15.24 1.89
N TYR A 98 5.15 14.22 1.35
CA TYR A 98 5.62 12.83 1.42
C TYR A 98 6.23 12.33 0.11
N TYR A 99 6.52 13.19 -0.87
CA TYR A 99 7.03 12.73 -2.17
C TYR A 99 8.34 11.95 -2.06
N SER A 100 9.27 12.38 -1.20
CA SER A 100 10.51 11.66 -0.92
C SER A 100 10.27 10.25 -0.33
N ASN A 101 9.24 10.08 0.49
CA ASN A 101 8.82 8.77 1.00
C ASN A 101 8.29 7.89 -0.13
N TYR A 102 7.52 8.44 -1.08
CA TYR A 102 7.05 7.71 -2.25
C TYR A 102 8.19 7.31 -3.20
N LEU A 103 9.23 8.13 -3.35
CA LEU A 103 10.45 7.75 -4.09
C LEU A 103 11.14 6.54 -3.45
N LYS A 104 11.31 6.55 -2.12
CA LYS A 104 11.93 5.45 -1.38
C LYS A 104 11.08 4.18 -1.42
N LEU A 105 9.78 4.30 -1.16
CA LEU A 105 8.82 3.20 -1.16
C LEU A 105 8.71 2.54 -2.54
N SER A 106 8.57 3.33 -3.61
CA SER A 106 8.46 2.78 -4.96
C SER A 106 9.76 2.10 -5.41
N LYS A 107 10.92 2.63 -5.03
CA LYS A 107 12.22 2.00 -5.28
C LYS A 107 12.35 0.67 -4.52
N LEU A 108 11.91 0.63 -3.27
CA LEU A 108 11.86 -0.60 -2.47
C LEU A 108 10.95 -1.65 -3.12
N GLU A 109 9.72 -1.26 -3.48
CA GLU A 109 8.76 -2.12 -4.19
C GLU A 109 9.33 -2.66 -5.50
N PHE A 110 9.99 -1.81 -6.30
CA PHE A 110 10.67 -2.22 -7.52
C PHE A 110 11.82 -3.20 -7.27
N ASN A 111 12.64 -2.97 -6.24
CA ASN A 111 13.75 -3.86 -5.90
C ASN A 111 13.26 -5.24 -5.48
N ILE A 112 12.24 -5.31 -4.62
CA ILE A 112 11.59 -6.57 -4.22
C ILE A 112 11.02 -7.27 -5.45
N LEU A 113 10.28 -6.54 -6.29
CA LEU A 113 9.72 -7.10 -7.52
C LEU A 113 10.80 -7.69 -8.43
N SER A 114 11.91 -6.98 -8.61
CA SER A 114 13.03 -7.39 -9.48
C SER A 114 13.74 -8.66 -9.01
N GLN A 115 13.64 -9.02 -7.73
CA GLN A 115 14.16 -10.30 -7.22
C GLN A 115 13.32 -11.50 -7.68
N HIS A 116 12.04 -11.27 -8.01
CA HIS A 116 11.09 -12.31 -8.37
C HIS A 116 10.69 -12.31 -9.86
N PHE A 117 11.14 -11.30 -10.63
CA PHE A 117 10.89 -11.15 -12.06
C PHE A 117 12.20 -11.06 -12.84
N THR A 118 12.35 -11.93 -13.84
CA THR A 118 13.52 -11.93 -14.74
C THR A 118 13.33 -11.03 -15.97
N HIS A 119 12.15 -10.45 -16.16
CA HIS A 119 11.80 -9.61 -17.29
C HIS A 119 10.99 -8.39 -16.84
N VAL A 120 10.93 -7.37 -17.69
CA VAL A 120 10.12 -6.17 -17.44
C VAL A 120 8.65 -6.52 -17.72
N PRO A 121 7.73 -6.35 -16.75
CA PRO A 121 6.31 -6.61 -16.95
C PRO A 121 5.76 -5.68 -18.03
N ARG A 122 4.83 -6.16 -18.85
CA ARG A 122 4.22 -5.32 -19.90
C ARG A 122 3.08 -4.49 -19.37
N LYS A 123 2.28 -5.06 -18.47
CA LYS A 123 1.05 -4.46 -17.95
C LYS A 123 0.89 -4.71 -16.46
N ILE A 124 0.62 -3.64 -15.72
CA ILE A 124 0.40 -3.64 -14.28
C ILE A 124 -0.96 -3.00 -13.98
N ALA A 125 -1.69 -3.57 -13.02
CA ALA A 125 -2.83 -2.89 -12.41
C ALA A 125 -2.41 -2.27 -11.07
N PHE A 126 -2.82 -1.04 -10.81
CA PHE A 126 -2.64 -0.38 -9.51
C PHE A 126 -4.02 -0.09 -8.91
N VAL A 127 -4.38 -0.80 -7.84
CA VAL A 127 -5.70 -0.71 -7.21
C VAL A 127 -5.65 0.28 -6.05
N GLY A 128 -6.50 1.31 -6.12
CA GLY A 128 -6.52 2.44 -5.20
C GLY A 128 -5.40 3.42 -5.52
N SER A 129 -5.40 3.94 -6.74
CA SER A 129 -4.36 4.89 -7.18
C SER A 129 -4.55 6.29 -6.59
N GLY A 130 -5.76 6.67 -6.19
CA GLY A 130 -6.05 7.98 -5.63
C GLY A 130 -5.94 9.14 -6.63
N PRO A 131 -6.24 10.37 -6.19
CA PRO A 131 -6.11 11.58 -7.00
C PRO A 131 -4.65 11.98 -7.27
N LEU A 132 -3.71 11.41 -6.51
CA LEU A 132 -2.29 11.70 -6.58
C LEU A 132 -1.49 10.38 -6.67
N PRO A 133 -1.47 9.71 -7.84
CA PRO A 133 -0.99 8.33 -8.00
C PRO A 133 0.54 8.23 -8.02
N LEU A 134 1.20 8.71 -6.96
CA LEU A 134 2.67 8.87 -6.92
C LEU A 134 3.42 7.57 -7.10
N THR A 135 2.90 6.45 -6.58
CA THR A 135 3.59 5.17 -6.72
C THR A 135 3.67 4.74 -8.18
N SER A 136 2.54 4.77 -8.90
CA SER A 136 2.54 4.39 -10.31
C SER A 136 3.28 5.41 -11.18
N ILE A 137 3.21 6.72 -10.86
CA ILE A 137 4.04 7.75 -11.51
C ILE A 137 5.54 7.44 -11.32
N VAL A 138 6.01 7.28 -10.09
CA VAL A 138 7.43 7.05 -9.79
C VAL A 138 7.93 5.76 -10.43
N LEU A 139 7.16 4.67 -10.33
CA LEU A 139 7.50 3.41 -11.00
C LEU A 139 7.57 3.60 -12.53
N ALA A 140 6.57 4.24 -13.13
CA ALA A 140 6.51 4.46 -14.57
C ALA A 140 7.61 5.39 -15.09
N SER A 141 8.05 6.38 -14.30
CA SER A 141 9.08 7.35 -14.68
C SER A 141 10.50 6.81 -14.54
N TYR A 142 10.78 6.07 -13.47
CA TYR A 142 12.17 5.79 -13.08
C TYR A 142 12.58 4.31 -13.14
N HIS A 143 11.62 3.38 -13.08
CA HIS A 143 11.93 1.97 -12.82
C HIS A 143 11.36 1.02 -13.89
N LEU A 144 10.15 1.32 -14.38
CA LEU A 144 9.35 0.49 -15.27
C LEU A 144 8.93 1.28 -16.52
N THR A 145 9.89 1.96 -17.14
CA THR A 145 9.70 2.94 -18.23
C THR A 145 9.08 2.39 -19.52
N LYS A 146 8.95 1.06 -19.65
CA LYS A 146 8.32 0.38 -20.79
C LYS A 146 7.01 -0.32 -20.43
N THR A 147 6.54 -0.13 -19.20
CA THR A 147 5.37 -0.80 -18.66
C THR A 147 4.15 0.11 -18.77
N SER A 148 3.00 -0.47 -19.10
CA SER A 148 1.70 0.19 -19.01
C SER A 148 1.09 -0.01 -17.63
N PHE A 149 0.50 1.06 -17.09
CA PHE A 149 -0.13 1.10 -15.76
C PHE A 149 -1.61 1.40 -15.90
N ASP A 150 -2.44 0.44 -15.54
CA ASP A 150 -3.88 0.60 -15.42
C ASP A 150 -4.19 0.91 -13.95
N ASN A 151 -4.50 2.17 -13.68
CA ASN A 151 -4.78 2.69 -12.36
C ASN A 151 -6.30 2.62 -12.11
N TYR A 152 -6.69 2.04 -10.99
CA TYR A 152 -8.08 1.82 -10.61
C TYR A 152 -8.42 2.64 -9.38
N ASP A 153 -9.53 3.39 -9.45
CA ASP A 153 -10.11 4.08 -8.32
C ASP A 153 -11.65 4.09 -8.45
N ILE A 154 -12.34 4.07 -7.32
CA ILE A 154 -13.81 4.15 -7.27
C ILE A 154 -14.30 5.58 -7.50
N ASP A 155 -13.48 6.59 -7.18
CA ASP A 155 -13.85 8.00 -7.30
C ASP A 155 -13.46 8.55 -8.68
N ALA A 156 -14.47 8.93 -9.45
CA ALA A 156 -14.31 9.58 -10.75
C ALA A 156 -13.49 10.88 -10.66
N SER A 157 -13.65 11.63 -9.57
CA SER A 157 -12.91 12.88 -9.33
C SER A 157 -11.43 12.59 -9.13
N ALA A 158 -11.09 11.53 -8.39
CA ALA A 158 -9.71 11.10 -8.19
C ALA A 158 -9.04 10.76 -9.53
N ASN A 159 -9.66 9.90 -10.33
CA ASN A 159 -9.13 9.54 -11.65
C ASN A 159 -9.00 10.73 -12.60
N SER A 160 -9.95 11.68 -12.56
CA SER A 160 -9.88 12.90 -13.38
C SER A 160 -8.66 13.77 -13.02
N LYS A 161 -8.40 13.96 -11.72
CA LYS A 161 -7.23 14.70 -11.24
C LYS A 161 -5.94 13.98 -11.60
N ALA A 162 -5.87 12.69 -11.32
CA ALA A 162 -4.73 11.84 -11.62
C ALA A 162 -4.36 11.85 -13.12
N LEU A 163 -5.37 11.76 -14.00
CA LEU A 163 -5.20 11.91 -15.44
C LEU A 163 -4.65 13.29 -15.80
N GLY A 164 -5.19 14.36 -15.19
CA GLY A 164 -4.71 15.73 -15.39
C GLY A 164 -3.22 15.90 -15.10
N LEU A 165 -2.69 15.23 -14.07
CA LEU A 165 -1.28 15.31 -13.69
C LEU A 165 -0.33 14.78 -14.77
N VAL A 166 -0.72 13.72 -15.48
CA VAL A 166 0.14 13.07 -16.48
C VAL A 166 -0.18 13.48 -17.92
N SER A 167 -1.24 14.24 -18.15
CA SER A 167 -1.77 14.53 -19.49
C SER A 167 -0.81 15.33 -20.37
N SER A 168 0.01 16.23 -19.81
CA SER A 168 1.00 17.01 -20.56
C SER A 168 2.30 16.25 -20.83
N ASP A 169 2.52 15.10 -20.20
CA ASP A 169 3.70 14.27 -20.44
C ASP A 169 3.49 13.37 -21.67
N PRO A 170 4.37 13.44 -22.69
CA PRO A 170 4.16 12.75 -23.96
C PRO A 170 4.32 11.22 -23.90
N ASP A 171 4.90 10.69 -22.82
CA ASP A 171 5.13 9.26 -22.62
C ASP A 171 4.14 8.67 -21.60
N LEU A 172 4.05 9.27 -20.42
CA LEU A 172 3.17 8.79 -19.35
C LEU A 172 1.69 8.89 -19.71
N SER A 173 1.27 9.94 -20.44
CA SER A 173 -0.12 10.05 -20.94
C SER A 173 -0.55 8.87 -21.82
N LYS A 174 0.39 8.14 -22.43
CA LYS A 174 0.12 6.95 -23.25
C LYS A 174 0.21 5.65 -22.48
N ARG A 175 1.04 5.60 -21.43
CA ARG A 175 1.29 4.39 -20.66
C ARG A 175 0.45 4.27 -19.40
N MET A 176 -0.07 5.37 -18.88
CA MET A 176 -0.92 5.40 -17.70
C MET A 176 -2.39 5.59 -18.10
N VAL A 177 -3.22 4.60 -17.77
CA VAL A 177 -4.67 4.60 -18.00
C VAL A 177 -5.37 4.64 -16.65
N PHE A 178 -6.46 5.40 -16.55
CA PHE A 178 -7.23 5.55 -15.31
C PHE A 178 -8.65 5.00 -15.50
N HIS A 179 -9.06 4.11 -14.61
CA HIS A 179 -10.32 3.37 -14.67
C HIS A 179 -11.16 3.71 -13.45
N THR A 180 -12.30 4.37 -13.69
CA THR A 180 -13.31 4.64 -12.65
C THR A 180 -14.20 3.42 -12.48
N THR A 181 -13.83 2.53 -11.56
CA THR A 181 -14.58 1.31 -11.26
C THR A 181 -14.14 0.75 -9.91
N ASP A 182 -15.07 0.10 -9.21
CA ASP A 182 -14.69 -0.78 -8.11
C ASP A 182 -13.91 -1.98 -8.68
N ILE A 183 -12.79 -2.32 -8.05
CA ILE A 183 -11.99 -3.48 -8.42
C ILE A 183 -12.79 -4.78 -8.28
N MET A 184 -13.76 -4.81 -7.37
CA MET A 184 -14.67 -5.95 -7.16
C MET A 184 -15.56 -6.22 -8.38
N ASP A 185 -15.76 -5.23 -9.26
CA ASP A 185 -16.51 -5.38 -10.52
C ASP A 185 -15.60 -5.82 -11.68
N VAL A 186 -14.27 -5.68 -11.54
CA VAL A 186 -13.30 -6.09 -12.54
C VAL A 186 -13.01 -7.59 -12.40
N THR A 187 -13.39 -8.37 -13.41
CA THR A 187 -13.26 -9.84 -13.36
C THR A 187 -12.19 -10.33 -14.34
N THR A 188 -12.57 -10.81 -15.53
CA THR A 188 -11.65 -11.46 -16.47
C THR A 188 -10.51 -10.56 -16.96
N ALA A 189 -10.70 -9.24 -16.95
CA ALA A 189 -9.64 -8.27 -17.27
C ALA A 189 -8.45 -8.36 -16.31
N LEU A 190 -8.62 -8.86 -15.07
CA LEU A 190 -7.52 -9.08 -14.13
C LEU A 190 -6.49 -10.11 -14.62
N LYS A 191 -6.84 -10.92 -15.63
CA LYS A 191 -5.92 -11.89 -16.24
C LYS A 191 -4.89 -11.24 -17.17
N ASP A 192 -5.11 -10.00 -17.59
CA ASP A 192 -4.21 -9.30 -18.49
C ASP A 192 -3.02 -8.67 -17.77
N TYR A 193 -3.04 -8.66 -16.43
CA TYR A 193 -1.99 -8.09 -15.59
C TYR A 193 -1.03 -9.15 -15.10
N GLU A 194 0.26 -8.92 -15.34
CA GLU A 194 1.33 -9.75 -14.77
C GLU A 194 1.50 -9.48 -13.28
N ILE A 195 1.25 -8.22 -12.88
CA ILE A 195 1.35 -7.75 -11.50
C ILE A 195 0.14 -6.89 -11.17
N VAL A 196 -0.44 -7.11 -9.99
CA VAL A 196 -1.45 -6.25 -9.39
C VAL A 196 -0.87 -5.65 -8.11
N PHE A 197 -0.83 -4.33 -8.04
CA PHE A 197 -0.53 -3.58 -6.83
C PHE A 197 -1.83 -3.30 -6.08
N LEU A 198 -1.84 -3.56 -4.77
CA LEU A 198 -2.94 -3.23 -3.87
C LEU A 198 -2.46 -2.17 -2.86
N ALA A 199 -2.96 -0.94 -3.01
CA ALA A 199 -2.55 0.18 -2.19
C ALA A 199 -2.90 0.00 -0.71
N ALA A 200 -2.28 0.82 0.14
CA ALA A 200 -2.49 0.75 1.58
C ALA A 200 -3.92 1.12 1.96
N LEU A 201 -4.49 2.10 1.26
CA LEU A 201 -5.80 2.71 1.52
C LEU A 201 -7.00 1.91 0.98
N VAL A 202 -6.75 0.80 0.29
CA VAL A 202 -7.82 -0.06 -0.22
C VAL A 202 -8.22 -1.09 0.84
N GLY A 203 -9.51 -1.11 1.17
CA GLY A 203 -10.05 -1.92 2.25
C GLY A 203 -9.52 -1.44 3.61
N MET A 204 -9.98 -0.26 4.04
CA MET A 204 -9.55 0.33 5.32
C MET A 204 -10.05 -0.46 6.54
N ASP A 205 -11.06 -1.31 6.34
CA ASP A 205 -11.39 -2.41 7.22
C ASP A 205 -10.67 -3.71 6.80
N LYS A 206 -10.19 -4.49 7.78
CA LYS A 206 -9.48 -5.75 7.49
C LYS A 206 -10.35 -6.71 6.69
N MET A 207 -11.63 -6.89 7.04
CA MET A 207 -12.51 -7.82 6.34
C MET A 207 -12.83 -7.35 4.92
N GLU A 208 -12.93 -6.05 4.70
CA GLU A 208 -13.05 -5.47 3.36
C GLU A 208 -11.80 -5.76 2.52
N LYS A 209 -10.61 -5.53 3.06
CA LYS A 209 -9.35 -5.84 2.36
C LYS A 209 -9.23 -7.31 2.01
N LEU A 210 -9.65 -8.20 2.91
CA LEU A 210 -9.69 -9.64 2.66
C LEU A 210 -10.63 -10.03 1.52
N LYS A 211 -11.80 -9.40 1.42
CA LYS A 211 -12.73 -9.64 0.29
C LYS A 211 -12.08 -9.25 -1.04
N ILE A 212 -11.33 -8.15 -1.07
CA ILE A 212 -10.61 -7.70 -2.25
C ILE A 212 -9.49 -8.68 -2.60
N ILE A 213 -8.72 -9.15 -1.62
CA ILE A 213 -7.68 -10.17 -1.82
C ILE A 213 -8.29 -11.47 -2.36
N ASP A 214 -9.39 -11.96 -1.78
CA ASP A 214 -10.10 -13.17 -2.24
C ASP A 214 -10.62 -12.99 -3.70
N HIS A 215 -11.08 -11.79 -4.05
CA HIS A 215 -11.50 -11.44 -5.42
C HIS A 215 -10.33 -11.46 -6.40
N LEU A 216 -9.19 -10.87 -6.03
CA LEU A 216 -7.96 -10.92 -6.82
C LEU A 216 -7.46 -12.36 -6.99
N ALA A 217 -7.48 -13.16 -5.92
CA ALA A 217 -7.14 -14.59 -5.95
C ALA A 217 -8.02 -15.34 -6.97
N LYS A 218 -9.31 -14.99 -7.07
CA LYS A 218 -10.24 -15.61 -8.01
C LYS A 218 -9.92 -15.25 -9.46
N TYR A 219 -9.66 -13.98 -9.77
CA TYR A 219 -9.68 -13.50 -11.15
C TYR A 219 -8.32 -13.22 -11.81
N MET A 220 -7.24 -13.01 -11.05
CA MET A 220 -5.90 -12.82 -11.62
C MET A 220 -5.45 -14.02 -12.47
N ALA A 221 -4.49 -13.84 -13.38
CA ALA A 221 -3.91 -14.98 -14.09
C ALA A 221 -3.15 -15.91 -13.12
N PRO A 222 -3.21 -17.24 -13.28
CA PRO A 222 -2.35 -18.15 -12.54
C PRO A 222 -0.87 -17.79 -12.76
N GLY A 223 -0.07 -17.72 -11.70
CA GLY A 223 1.31 -17.28 -11.75
C GLY A 223 1.53 -15.76 -11.74
N ALA A 224 0.47 -14.95 -11.85
CA ALA A 224 0.57 -13.49 -11.69
C ALA A 224 0.90 -13.11 -10.23
N THR A 225 1.51 -11.95 -10.05
CA THR A 225 1.98 -11.47 -8.75
C THR A 225 1.04 -10.42 -8.15
N LEU A 226 0.72 -10.58 -6.88
CA LEU A 226 0.10 -9.56 -6.05
C LEU A 226 1.19 -8.90 -5.20
N MET A 227 1.34 -7.59 -5.31
CA MET A 227 2.13 -6.78 -4.39
C MET A 227 1.17 -5.92 -3.58
N LEU A 228 1.14 -6.08 -2.27
CA LEU A 228 0.20 -5.35 -1.42
C LEU A 228 0.91 -4.64 -0.28
N ARG A 229 0.37 -3.48 0.08
CA ARG A 229 0.80 -2.72 1.25
C ARG A 229 0.05 -3.16 2.50
N SER A 230 0.82 -3.39 3.56
CA SER A 230 0.36 -3.77 4.89
C SER A 230 1.08 -2.93 5.96
N ALA A 231 1.03 -3.35 7.22
CA ALA A 231 1.71 -2.74 8.35
C ALA A 231 2.20 -3.78 9.35
N HIS A 232 3.16 -3.38 10.18
CA HIS A 232 3.77 -4.22 11.21
C HIS A 232 4.12 -3.41 12.46
N GLY A 233 4.08 -4.04 13.62
CA GLY A 233 4.35 -3.39 14.92
C GLY A 233 3.44 -2.19 15.16
N ALA A 234 4.01 -1.09 15.66
CA ALA A 234 3.26 0.14 15.94
C ALA A 234 2.64 0.80 14.69
N ARG A 235 3.22 0.58 13.50
CA ARG A 235 2.66 1.10 12.23
C ARG A 235 1.28 0.50 11.92
N ALA A 236 0.89 -0.59 12.57
CA ALA A 236 -0.44 -1.17 12.46
C ALA A 236 -1.56 -0.30 13.05
N PHE A 237 -1.25 0.80 13.76
CA PHE A 237 -2.25 1.82 14.11
C PHE A 237 -2.61 2.74 12.96
N LEU A 238 -1.81 2.76 11.88
CA LEU A 238 -2.01 3.61 10.71
C LEU A 238 -2.72 2.86 9.58
N TYR A 239 -2.39 1.58 9.37
CA TYR A 239 -2.94 0.78 8.28
C TYR A 239 -3.36 -0.64 8.72
N PRO A 240 -4.26 -1.29 7.93
CA PRO A 240 -4.62 -2.69 8.15
C PRO A 240 -3.42 -3.65 8.02
N VAL A 241 -3.39 -4.64 8.91
CA VAL A 241 -2.41 -5.73 8.89
C VAL A 241 -2.97 -6.91 8.12
N ILE A 242 -2.16 -7.44 7.21
CA ILE A 242 -2.40 -8.67 6.45
C ILE A 242 -1.41 -9.69 6.98
N ASP A 243 -1.95 -10.78 7.53
CA ASP A 243 -1.18 -11.94 7.95
C ASP A 243 -0.80 -12.78 6.73
N PRO A 244 0.48 -12.91 6.38
CA PRO A 244 0.88 -13.67 5.20
C PRO A 244 0.46 -15.15 5.23
N CYS A 245 0.27 -15.74 6.42
CA CYS A 245 -0.12 -17.15 6.58
C CYS A 245 -1.63 -17.35 6.40
N ASP A 246 -2.44 -16.48 7.02
CA ASP A 246 -3.89 -16.69 7.14
C ASP A 246 -4.71 -15.91 6.10
N ASP A 247 -4.22 -14.73 5.69
CA ASP A 247 -5.00 -13.76 4.93
C ASP A 247 -4.77 -13.83 3.40
N LEU A 248 -3.76 -14.59 2.93
CA LEU A 248 -3.37 -14.69 1.51
C LEU A 248 -3.73 -16.03 0.86
N ARG A 249 -4.92 -16.54 1.18
CA ARG A 249 -5.45 -17.77 0.57
C ARG A 249 -5.51 -17.63 -0.95
N GLY A 250 -5.01 -18.64 -1.66
CA GLY A 250 -4.91 -18.61 -3.13
C GLY A 250 -3.60 -18.03 -3.67
N PHE A 251 -2.70 -17.58 -2.79
CA PHE A 251 -1.37 -17.11 -3.15
C PHE A 251 -0.26 -17.87 -2.40
N GLU A 252 0.88 -18.02 -3.06
CA GLU A 252 2.19 -18.37 -2.50
C GLU A 252 2.87 -17.08 -2.06
N VAL A 253 3.11 -16.89 -0.77
CA VAL A 253 3.89 -15.73 -0.30
C VAL A 253 5.34 -15.91 -0.73
N LEU A 254 5.88 -14.94 -1.46
CA LEU A 254 7.26 -14.96 -1.93
C LEU A 254 8.19 -14.27 -0.94
N SER A 255 7.80 -13.08 -0.46
CA SER A 255 8.58 -12.29 0.50
C SER A 255 7.69 -11.30 1.26
N VAL A 256 8.13 -10.95 2.46
CA VAL A 256 7.50 -9.96 3.35
C VAL A 256 8.59 -9.01 3.82
N PHE A 257 8.38 -7.71 3.60
CA PHE A 257 9.32 -6.67 4.01
C PHE A 257 8.68 -5.73 5.02
N HIS A 258 9.34 -5.55 6.16
CA HIS A 258 8.94 -4.61 7.20
C HIS A 258 9.97 -3.47 7.27
N PRO A 259 9.61 -2.24 6.84
CA PRO A 259 10.54 -1.12 6.91
C PRO A 259 10.89 -0.78 8.36
N THR A 260 12.16 -0.40 8.58
CA THR A 260 12.69 0.03 9.89
C THR A 260 13.03 1.52 9.92
N ASP A 261 12.79 2.23 8.82
CA ASP A 261 13.07 3.65 8.60
C ASP A 261 11.75 4.45 8.55
N GLU A 262 11.76 5.64 7.94
CA GLU A 262 10.58 6.49 7.76
C GLU A 262 9.50 5.89 6.83
N VAL A 263 9.79 4.83 6.08
CA VAL A 263 8.77 4.15 5.28
C VAL A 263 7.78 3.43 6.21
N ILE A 264 6.49 3.65 5.97
CA ILE A 264 5.42 3.16 6.85
C ILE A 264 4.87 1.80 6.38
N ASN A 265 4.62 1.65 5.09
CA ASN A 265 3.95 0.44 4.62
C ASN A 265 4.92 -0.75 4.60
N SER A 266 4.51 -1.84 5.25
CA SER A 266 5.11 -3.15 4.97
C SER A 266 4.68 -3.61 3.59
N ILE A 267 5.55 -4.33 2.88
CA ILE A 267 5.26 -4.87 1.55
C ILE A 267 5.15 -6.38 1.65
N VAL A 268 4.07 -6.94 1.12
CA VAL A 268 3.94 -8.39 0.91
C VAL A 268 3.86 -8.64 -0.59
N ILE A 269 4.72 -9.52 -1.09
CA ILE A 269 4.69 -10.00 -2.47
C ILE A 269 4.28 -11.47 -2.47
N ALA A 270 3.26 -11.79 -3.24
CA ALA A 270 2.71 -13.14 -3.32
C ALA A 270 2.38 -13.50 -4.77
N ARG A 271 2.52 -14.77 -5.13
CA ARG A 271 2.22 -15.30 -6.47
C ARG A 271 0.93 -16.08 -6.44
N LYS A 272 0.00 -15.83 -7.35
CA LYS A 272 -1.22 -16.63 -7.46
C LYS A 272 -0.85 -18.06 -7.83
N TYR A 273 -1.38 -19.05 -7.09
CA TYR A 273 -1.12 -20.44 -7.40
C TYR A 273 -1.50 -20.78 -8.85
N ALA A 274 -0.65 -21.54 -9.53
CA ALA A 274 -1.09 -22.29 -10.70
C ALA A 274 -2.19 -23.25 -10.23
N LEU A 275 -3.39 -23.18 -10.81
CA LEU A 275 -4.37 -24.24 -10.59
C LEU A 275 -3.68 -25.59 -10.91
N PRO A 276 -3.88 -26.65 -10.11
CA PRO A 276 -3.48 -27.96 -10.57
C PRO A 276 -4.22 -28.20 -11.88
N VAL A 277 -3.48 -28.50 -12.94
CA VAL A 277 -4.04 -28.94 -14.21
C VAL A 277 -4.97 -30.09 -13.88
N GLN A 278 -6.28 -29.88 -13.97
CA GLN A 278 -7.22 -30.99 -14.01
C GLN A 278 -6.95 -31.69 -15.34
N HIS A 279 -6.01 -32.63 -15.34
CA HIS A 279 -5.98 -33.65 -16.36
C HIS A 279 -7.29 -34.41 -16.21
N SER A 280 -8.27 -34.07 -17.05
CA SER A 280 -9.47 -34.86 -17.29
C SER A 280 -9.03 -36.18 -17.90
N SER A 281 -8.57 -37.08 -17.05
CA SER A 281 -8.48 -38.50 -17.36
C SER A 281 -9.90 -39.06 -17.23
N PRO A 282 -10.40 -39.84 -18.21
CA PRO A 282 -11.70 -40.46 -18.09
C PRO A 282 -11.72 -41.37 -16.86
N ILE A 283 -12.80 -41.25 -16.11
CA ILE A 283 -13.11 -42.03 -14.91
C ILE A 283 -13.05 -43.53 -15.23
N ASP A 284 -12.12 -44.24 -14.59
CA ASP A 284 -12.31 -45.66 -14.29
C ASP A 284 -12.69 -45.77 -12.81
N SER A 285 -13.90 -46.26 -12.61
CA SER A 285 -14.56 -46.45 -11.33
C SER A 285 -13.91 -47.56 -10.53
N GLN A 286 -13.22 -47.21 -9.44
CA GLN A 286 -13.20 -47.93 -8.14
C GLN A 286 -12.09 -47.37 -7.23
N GLY A 287 -12.43 -47.08 -5.98
CA GLY A 287 -11.46 -47.00 -4.88
C GLY A 287 -11.29 -45.63 -4.25
N LEU A 288 -11.44 -45.61 -2.93
CA LEU A 288 -11.29 -44.48 -2.02
C LEU A 288 -9.98 -43.70 -2.25
N ASN A 289 -10.07 -42.36 -2.22
CA ASN A 289 -9.23 -41.53 -1.36
C ASN A 289 -9.67 -40.06 -1.40
N ALA A 290 -10.09 -39.55 -0.24
CA ALA A 290 -10.19 -38.12 0.01
C ALA A 290 -8.77 -37.54 0.00
N GLY A 291 -8.37 -36.94 -1.14
CA GLY A 291 -7.10 -36.24 -1.26
C GLY A 291 -7.17 -34.93 -0.48
N ALA A 292 -6.64 -34.95 0.75
CA ALA A 292 -6.35 -33.74 1.49
C ALA A 292 -5.42 -32.84 0.66
N ILE A 293 -5.84 -31.60 0.43
CA ILE A 293 -5.01 -30.57 -0.19
C ILE A 293 -3.91 -30.23 0.80
N ILE A 294 -2.70 -30.74 0.55
CA ILE A 294 -1.51 -30.31 1.26
C ILE A 294 -1.02 -29.04 0.57
N LEU A 295 -1.45 -27.89 1.08
CA LEU A 295 -0.83 -26.60 0.78
C LEU A 295 0.61 -26.64 1.30
N PRO A 296 1.63 -26.24 0.54
CA PRO A 296 2.98 -26.12 1.06
C PRO A 296 3.02 -24.99 2.08
N SER A 297 3.05 -25.33 3.37
CA SER A 297 3.30 -24.39 4.46
C SER A 297 4.79 -24.05 4.52
N LYS A 298 5.31 -23.34 3.52
CA LYS A 298 6.60 -22.64 3.67
C LYS A 298 6.31 -21.24 4.15
N CYS A 299 6.26 -21.09 5.47
CA CYS A 299 6.38 -19.78 6.10
C CYS A 299 7.79 -19.27 5.75
N CYS A 300 7.88 -18.18 4.98
CA CYS A 300 9.16 -17.65 4.51
C CYS A 300 10.04 -17.16 5.66
N GLU A 301 11.34 -17.38 5.55
CA GLU A 301 12.34 -16.76 6.43
C GLU A 301 12.31 -15.24 6.21
N LEU A 302 12.26 -14.49 7.32
CA LEU A 302 12.30 -13.03 7.35
C LEU A 302 13.69 -12.54 6.91
N GLU A 303 13.83 -12.01 5.70
CA GLU A 303 15.05 -11.34 5.29
C GLU A 303 15.09 -9.90 5.83
N ALA A 304 15.84 -9.68 6.91
CA ALA A 304 16.17 -8.35 7.39
C ALA A 304 17.24 -7.72 6.49
N PHE A 305 16.89 -6.66 5.76
CA PHE A 305 17.84 -5.89 4.97
C PHE A 305 18.64 -4.94 5.88
N ASN A 306 19.98 -4.96 5.78
CA ASN A 306 20.87 -4.15 6.60
C ASN A 306 21.81 -3.32 5.71
N PRO A 307 21.45 -2.09 5.30
CA PRO A 307 22.30 -1.26 4.46
C PRO A 307 23.22 -0.40 5.32
N LEU A 308 24.27 -0.99 5.90
CA LEU A 308 25.36 -0.22 6.47
C LEU A 308 26.67 -0.57 5.75
N HIS A 309 27.01 0.25 4.75
CA HIS A 309 28.33 0.89 4.66
C HIS A 309 28.38 1.91 3.51
N LYS A 310 28.54 3.19 3.91
CA LYS A 310 29.02 4.40 3.19
C LYS A 310 27.97 5.49 2.87
N HIS A 311 28.27 6.68 3.42
CA HIS A 311 27.62 8.00 3.35
C HIS A 311 26.31 8.08 4.14
N GLY A 312 26.12 8.95 5.12
CA GLY A 312 26.79 10.21 5.49
C GLY A 312 25.67 11.13 5.99
N ASN A 313 25.78 11.62 7.22
CA ASN A 313 24.78 12.45 7.93
C ASN A 313 24.02 13.45 7.05
N MET A 314 22.69 13.51 7.19
CA MET A 314 21.89 14.72 6.97
C MET A 314 20.74 14.77 8.00
N ILE A 315 21.05 15.27 9.19
CA ILE A 315 20.10 16.04 9.99
C ILE A 315 20.51 17.49 9.74
N GLU A 316 19.75 18.20 8.90
CA GLU A 316 19.64 19.67 8.84
C GLU A 316 18.83 20.03 7.59
N GLU A 317 17.50 20.14 7.72
CA GLU A 317 16.66 20.95 6.82
C GLU A 317 15.29 21.19 7.48
N LEU A 318 15.31 21.83 8.65
CA LEU A 318 14.16 22.46 9.30
C LEU A 318 14.65 23.72 10.02
N ALA A 319 15.22 24.68 9.28
CA ALA A 319 15.56 26.01 9.78
C ALA A 319 15.98 26.97 8.65
N PHE A 320 15.14 27.18 7.62
CA PHE A 320 15.35 28.29 6.68
C PHE A 320 14.01 28.84 6.21
N GLU A 321 13.26 29.47 7.11
CA GLU A 321 12.23 30.45 6.76
C GLU A 321 11.94 31.35 7.97
N GLU A 322 12.97 32.03 8.46
CA GLU A 322 12.78 33.20 9.34
C GLU A 322 14.00 34.12 9.26
N GLN A 323 14.22 34.70 8.07
CA GLN A 323 14.93 35.96 7.88
C GLN A 323 14.89 36.32 6.40
N LEU A 324 14.01 37.24 6.04
CA LEU A 324 14.23 38.33 5.07
C LEU A 324 12.95 39.16 5.02
N SER A 325 12.86 40.09 5.98
CA SER A 325 12.24 41.39 5.79
C SER A 325 13.13 42.29 4.92
#